data_AF-A0A972B7Q4-F1
#
_entry.id   AF-A0A972B7Q4-F1
#
_cell.length_a   1.000
_cell.length_b   1.000
_cell.length_c   1.000
_cell.angle_alpha   90.00
_cell.angle_beta   90.00
_cell.angle_gamma   90.00
#
_symmetry.space_group_name_H-M   'P 1'
#
loop_
_entity.id
_entity.type
_entity.pdbx_description
1 polymer ?
#
loop_
_entity_poly.entity_id
_entity_poly.type
_entity_poly.pdbx_seq_one_letter_code
_entity_poly.pdbx_strand_id
1 'polypeptide(L)'
;MKTTKRFTLLLVLILILVTIIPVAAQTNQDIKLWINGKYVETDVAPIIENDRTLVPVRVISESLGAIVEWDAEEQLVSIMDVDIDLNNLDDELNILKFKNFFILAIGETELIKVNADYMQKLLTDELKEGIHEVSDEDVEKNSTIVPMDTAAKIVDGRTMVPIRVIAEQLGVKVDWDADNRTV
;
A
#
# COMPACT_ATOMS: atom_id res chain seq x y z
N MET A 1 14.81 -23.79 -67.48
CA MET A 1 15.35 -23.35 -66.17
C MET A 1 15.14 -21.83 -65.92
N LYS A 2 13.91 -21.30 -66.10
CA LYS A 2 13.59 -19.85 -65.93
C LYS A 2 12.53 -19.56 -64.86
N THR A 3 11.90 -20.58 -64.28
CA THR A 3 10.78 -20.46 -63.33
C THR A 3 11.22 -20.32 -61.87
N THR A 4 12.38 -20.85 -61.50
CA THR A 4 12.91 -20.80 -60.12
C THR A 4 13.26 -19.38 -59.68
N LYS A 5 13.86 -18.56 -60.56
CA LYS A 5 14.25 -17.17 -60.24
C LYS A 5 13.07 -16.26 -59.84
N ARG A 6 11.88 -16.48 -60.41
CA ARG A 6 10.67 -15.70 -60.09
C ARG A 6 10.10 -16.07 -58.73
N PHE A 7 10.17 -17.35 -58.38
CA PHE A 7 9.74 -17.85 -57.08
C PHE A 7 10.67 -17.38 -55.97
N THR A 8 11.99 -17.39 -56.21
CA THR A 8 12.98 -16.85 -55.27
C THR A 8 12.79 -15.35 -55.05
N LEU A 9 12.47 -14.57 -56.09
CA LEU A 9 12.23 -13.13 -55.96
C LEU A 9 11.00 -12.82 -55.09
N LEU A 10 9.91 -13.57 -55.28
CA LEU A 10 8.68 -13.41 -54.47
C LEU A 10 8.90 -13.79 -53.01
N LEU A 11 9.68 -14.84 -52.75
CA LEU A 11 9.98 -15.29 -51.38
C LEU A 11 10.84 -14.28 -50.63
N VAL A 12 11.83 -13.65 -51.30
CA VAL A 12 12.63 -12.56 -50.74
C VAL A 12 11.79 -11.31 -50.51
N LEU A 13 10.85 -10.98 -51.42
CA LEU A 13 9.96 -9.83 -51.27
C LEU A 13 9.01 -9.98 -50.07
N ILE A 14 8.47 -11.18 -49.85
CA ILE A 14 7.63 -11.49 -48.68
C ILE A 14 8.46 -11.40 -47.39
N LEU A 15 9.71 -11.89 -47.41
CA LEU A 15 10.60 -11.78 -46.24
C LEU A 15 10.89 -10.32 -45.87
N ILE A 16 11.06 -9.44 -46.87
CA ILE A 16 11.27 -8.00 -46.68
C ILE A 16 9.98 -7.30 -46.23
N LEU A 17 8.79 -7.76 -46.65
CA LEU A 17 7.51 -7.21 -46.17
C LEU A 17 7.20 -7.56 -44.71
N VAL A 18 7.71 -8.69 -44.20
CA VAL A 18 7.53 -9.11 -42.80
C VAL A 18 8.40 -8.29 -41.83
N THR A 19 9.50 -7.66 -42.27
CA THR A 19 10.39 -6.88 -41.40
C THR A 19 9.93 -5.44 -41.13
N ILE A 20 8.86 -4.97 -41.77
CA ILE A 20 8.34 -3.58 -41.65
C ILE A 20 7.04 -3.54 -40.83
N ILE A 21 6.78 -4.54 -39.99
CA ILE A 21 5.71 -4.42 -39.00
C ILE A 21 6.26 -3.51 -37.89
N PRO A 22 5.74 -2.27 -37.72
CA PRO A 22 6.13 -1.47 -36.59
C PRO A 22 5.72 -2.25 -35.33
N VAL A 23 6.71 -2.75 -34.60
CA VAL A 23 6.50 -3.19 -33.23
C VAL A 23 6.13 -1.92 -32.48
N ALA A 24 4.83 -1.72 -32.24
CA ALA A 24 4.39 -0.72 -31.29
C ALA A 24 5.08 -1.08 -29.97
N ALA A 25 6.06 -0.27 -29.56
CA ALA A 25 6.64 -0.40 -28.24
C ALA A 25 5.50 -0.12 -27.25
N GLN A 26 5.00 -1.18 -26.62
CA GLN A 26 4.05 -1.05 -25.53
C GLN A 26 4.86 -0.45 -24.37
N THR A 27 4.87 0.87 -24.24
CA THR A 27 5.48 1.52 -23.09
C THR A 27 4.68 1.06 -21.89
N ASN A 28 5.24 0.15 -21.08
CA ASN A 28 4.70 -0.11 -19.76
C ASN A 28 4.89 1.20 -18.99
N GLN A 29 3.79 1.94 -18.83
CA GLN A 29 3.85 3.23 -18.15
C GLN A 29 3.67 2.96 -16.67
N ASP A 30 4.73 3.16 -15.91
CA ASP A 30 4.72 3.02 -14.46
C ASP A 30 3.66 3.96 -13.85
N ILE A 31 3.05 3.50 -12.76
CA ILE A 31 2.08 4.31 -12.02
C ILE A 31 2.86 5.30 -11.16
N LYS A 32 2.49 6.57 -11.24
CA LYS A 32 3.12 7.65 -10.47
C LYS A 32 2.31 7.92 -9.21
N LEU A 33 3.01 7.98 -8.08
CA LEU A 33 2.41 8.27 -6.77
C LEU A 33 2.69 9.71 -6.37
N TRP A 34 1.64 10.47 -6.04
CA TRP A 34 1.74 11.83 -5.51
C TRP A 34 1.01 11.94 -4.19
N ILE A 35 1.72 12.37 -3.15
CA ILE A 35 1.14 12.56 -1.81
C ILE A 35 1.29 14.03 -1.45
N ASN A 36 0.17 14.70 -1.17
CA ASN A 36 0.12 16.13 -0.83
C ASN A 36 0.87 17.03 -1.84
N GLY A 37 0.74 16.72 -3.14
CA GLY A 37 1.37 17.48 -4.22
C GLY A 37 2.86 17.20 -4.42
N LYS A 38 3.44 16.24 -3.69
CA LYS A 38 4.83 15.81 -3.84
C LYS A 38 4.87 14.44 -4.51
N TYR A 39 5.70 14.32 -5.56
CA TYR A 39 6.00 13.03 -6.16
C TYR A 39 6.77 12.14 -5.17
N VAL A 40 6.34 10.88 -5.06
CA VAL A 40 6.93 9.90 -4.17
C VAL A 40 7.49 8.75 -4.99
N GLU A 41 8.80 8.59 -4.96
CA GLU A 41 9.47 7.43 -5.55
C GLU A 41 9.28 6.21 -4.66
N THR A 42 9.08 5.05 -5.29
CA THR A 42 8.98 3.76 -4.60
C THR A 42 10.01 2.81 -5.17
N ASP A 43 10.59 2.00 -4.30
CA ASP A 43 11.55 0.96 -4.70
C ASP A 43 10.85 -0.24 -5.35
N VAL A 44 9.61 -0.51 -4.95
CA VAL A 44 8.68 -1.40 -5.65
C VAL A 44 7.57 -0.55 -6.26
N ALA A 45 7.45 -0.60 -7.59
CA ALA A 45 6.49 0.20 -8.33
C ALA A 45 5.05 -0.12 -7.92
N PRO A 46 4.13 0.88 -7.88
CA PRO A 46 2.72 0.60 -7.71
C PRO A 46 2.19 -0.29 -8.85
N ILE A 47 1.24 -1.15 -8.53
CA ILE A 47 0.63 -2.07 -9.50
C ILE A 47 -0.89 -1.92 -9.48
N ILE A 48 -1.56 -2.28 -10.57
CA ILE A 48 -3.02 -2.42 -10.59
C ILE A 48 -3.36 -3.91 -10.50
N GLU A 49 -4.20 -4.25 -9.54
CA GLU A 49 -4.78 -5.58 -9.38
C GLU A 49 -6.24 -5.44 -8.97
N ASN A 50 -7.14 -6.21 -9.60
CA ASN A 50 -8.59 -6.17 -9.35
C ASN A 50 -9.16 -4.73 -9.35
N ASP A 51 -8.75 -3.91 -10.32
CA ASP A 51 -9.14 -2.50 -10.44
C ASP A 51 -8.79 -1.64 -9.20
N ARG A 52 -7.77 -2.05 -8.44
CA ARG A 52 -7.21 -1.29 -7.32
C ARG A 52 -5.73 -1.01 -7.57
N THR A 53 -5.31 0.21 -7.26
CA THR A 53 -3.88 0.56 -7.23
C THR A 53 -3.29 0.14 -5.90
N LEU A 54 -2.39 -0.84 -5.95
CA LEU A 54 -1.65 -1.34 -4.81
C LEU A 54 -0.31 -0.61 -4.72
N VAL A 55 0.04 -0.18 -3.52
CA VAL A 55 1.26 0.58 -3.21
C VAL A 55 1.94 -0.02 -1.99
N PRO A 56 3.26 0.18 -1.81
CA PRO A 56 3.93 -0.20 -0.57
C PRO A 56 3.30 0.53 0.63
N VAL A 57 2.77 -0.22 1.60
CA VAL A 57 2.09 0.33 2.79
C VAL A 57 2.98 1.31 3.57
N ARG A 58 4.27 1.01 3.69
CA ARG A 58 5.23 1.86 4.39
C ARG A 58 5.37 3.24 3.72
N VAL A 59 5.47 3.25 2.39
CA VAL A 59 5.64 4.50 1.63
C VAL A 59 4.47 5.45 1.90
N ILE A 60 3.24 4.95 1.81
CA ILE A 60 2.07 5.81 2.03
C ILE A 60 1.91 6.24 3.48
N SER A 61 2.06 5.32 4.43
CA SER A 61 1.85 5.60 5.85
C SER A 61 2.89 6.57 6.39
N GLU A 62 4.18 6.34 6.11
CA GLU A 62 5.26 7.22 6.57
C GLU A 62 5.21 8.60 5.89
N SER A 63 4.82 8.67 4.61
CA SER A 63 4.61 9.95 3.93
C SER A 63 3.48 10.78 4.55
N LEU A 64 2.54 10.12 5.25
CA LEU A 64 1.44 10.74 5.98
C LEU A 64 1.75 10.92 7.48
N GLY A 65 2.96 10.59 7.93
CA GLY A 65 3.41 10.79 9.31
C GLY A 65 3.16 9.62 10.26
N ALA A 66 2.63 8.50 9.76
CA ALA A 66 2.44 7.29 10.55
C ALA A 66 3.71 6.42 10.60
N ILE A 67 3.85 5.65 11.66
CA ILE A 67 4.91 4.66 11.88
C ILE A 67 4.42 3.30 11.39
N VAL A 68 5.32 2.51 10.79
CA VAL A 68 4.99 1.18 10.27
C VAL A 68 5.94 0.13 10.79
N GLU A 69 5.39 -0.81 11.56
CA GLU A 69 6.09 -1.99 12.06
C GLU A 69 5.67 -3.24 11.29
N TRP A 70 6.62 -4.16 11.15
CA TRP A 70 6.40 -5.45 10.47
C TRP A 70 6.77 -6.59 11.42
N ASP A 71 5.79 -7.45 11.67
CA ASP A 71 6.00 -8.73 12.34
C ASP A 71 6.15 -9.83 11.30
N ALA A 72 7.34 -10.43 11.23
CA ALA A 72 7.63 -11.49 10.28
C ALA A 72 7.12 -12.86 10.72
N GLU A 73 6.93 -13.09 12.02
CA GLU A 73 6.42 -14.37 12.54
C GLU A 73 4.92 -14.46 12.27
N GLU A 74 4.19 -13.39 12.59
CA GLU A 74 2.74 -13.31 12.43
C GLU A 74 2.31 -12.81 11.04
N GLN A 75 3.26 -12.34 10.22
CA GLN A 75 2.99 -11.71 8.92
C GLN A 75 2.01 -10.53 9.03
N LEU A 76 2.24 -9.67 10.03
CA LEU A 76 1.39 -8.52 10.34
C LEU A 76 2.12 -7.20 10.12
N VAL A 77 1.42 -6.24 9.51
CA VAL A 77 1.84 -4.84 9.49
C VAL A 77 1.03 -4.09 10.55
N SER A 78 1.73 -3.41 11.45
CA SER A 78 1.12 -2.46 12.38
C SER A 78 1.39 -1.03 11.91
N ILE A 79 0.35 -0.19 11.85
CA ILE A 79 0.44 1.21 11.42
C ILE A 79 -0.04 2.10 12.56
N MET A 80 0.81 3.00 13.03
CA MET A 80 0.57 3.88 14.18
C MET A 80 0.63 5.35 13.77
N ASP A 81 -0.49 6.05 13.87
CA ASP A 81 -0.57 7.51 13.73
C ASP A 81 -0.75 8.11 15.13
N VAL A 82 0.26 8.87 15.57
CA VAL A 82 0.36 9.40 16.92
C VAL A 82 0.74 10.88 16.88
N ASP A 83 0.17 11.65 17.81
CA ASP A 83 0.54 13.03 18.06
C ASP A 83 1.23 13.17 19.42
N ILE A 84 2.08 14.19 19.53
CA ILE A 84 2.57 14.66 20.82
C ILE A 84 1.69 15.83 21.27
N ASP A 85 1.04 15.72 22.42
CA ASP A 85 0.31 16.81 23.05
C ASP A 85 1.30 17.80 23.68
N LEU A 86 1.74 18.75 22.85
CA LEU A 86 2.67 19.81 23.26
C LEU A 86 2.12 20.74 24.35
N ASN A 87 0.82 20.67 24.66
CA ASN A 87 0.21 21.49 25.71
C ASN A 87 0.23 20.81 27.09
N ASN A 88 0.58 19.52 27.16
CA ASN A 88 0.56 18.72 28.37
C ASN A 88 1.87 17.92 28.53
N LEU A 89 3.00 18.62 28.40
CA LEU A 89 4.34 18.02 28.44
C LEU A 89 4.74 17.52 29.83
N ASP A 90 4.02 17.94 30.88
CA ASP A 90 4.24 17.54 32.27
C ASP A 90 3.50 16.24 32.65
N ASP A 91 2.54 15.80 31.85
CA ASP A 91 1.84 14.52 32.05
C ASP A 91 2.53 13.41 31.25
N GLU A 92 3.60 12.84 31.81
CA GLU A 92 4.40 11.78 31.19
C GLU A 92 3.57 10.59 30.66
N LEU A 93 2.38 10.35 31.21
CA LEU A 93 1.48 9.26 30.78
C LEU A 93 0.61 9.64 29.57
N ASN A 94 0.37 10.93 29.32
CA ASN A 94 -0.55 11.40 28.28
C ASN A 94 0.08 12.38 27.28
N ILE A 95 1.41 12.48 27.23
CA ILE A 95 2.09 13.31 26.20
C ILE A 95 1.85 12.74 24.80
N LEU A 96 1.68 11.42 24.67
CA LEU A 96 1.42 10.76 23.40
C LEU A 96 -0.07 10.54 23.25
N LYS A 97 -0.63 10.95 22.11
CA LYS A 97 -2.03 10.72 21.75
C LYS A 97 -2.12 9.84 20.51
N PHE A 98 -2.72 8.67 20.68
CA PHE A 98 -3.08 7.84 19.54
C PHE A 98 -4.19 8.51 18.73
N LYS A 99 -3.99 8.62 17.42
CA LYS A 99 -5.02 9.04 16.47
C LYS A 99 -5.62 7.82 15.77
N ASN A 100 -4.74 7.01 15.20
CA ASN A 100 -5.14 5.79 14.51
C ASN A 100 -4.15 4.66 14.78
N PHE A 101 -4.67 3.45 14.97
CA PHE A 101 -3.90 2.23 15.01
C PHE A 101 -4.54 1.21 14.09
N PHE A 102 -3.75 0.63 13.19
CA PHE A 102 -4.23 -0.37 12.25
C PHE A 102 -3.37 -1.62 12.27
N ILE A 103 -4.02 -2.77 12.12
CA ILE A 103 -3.38 -4.07 11.90
C ILE A 103 -3.82 -4.57 10.53
N LEU A 104 -2.84 -4.98 9.72
CA LEU A 104 -3.04 -5.56 8.40
C LEU A 104 -2.32 -6.88 8.32
N ALA A 105 -3.06 -7.96 8.08
CA ALA A 105 -2.50 -9.29 7.86
C ALA A 105 -2.27 -9.56 6.36
N ILE A 106 -1.16 -10.22 6.04
CA ILE A 106 -0.89 -10.64 4.65
C ILE A 106 -1.86 -11.75 4.23
N GLY A 107 -2.46 -11.61 3.04
CA GLY A 107 -3.43 -12.56 2.50
C GLY A 107 -4.88 -12.21 2.84
N GLU A 108 -5.10 -11.28 3.76
CA GLU A 108 -6.44 -10.88 4.21
C GLU A 108 -6.97 -9.66 3.45
N THR A 109 -8.30 -9.59 3.34
CA THR A 109 -9.06 -8.51 2.71
C THR A 109 -9.65 -7.53 3.73
N GLU A 110 -9.08 -7.49 4.93
CA GLU A 110 -9.57 -6.70 6.04
C GLU A 110 -8.42 -5.93 6.68
N LEU A 111 -8.65 -4.64 6.91
CA LEU A 111 -7.83 -3.81 7.77
C LEU A 111 -8.54 -3.67 9.10
N ILE A 112 -7.88 -4.06 10.19
CA ILE A 112 -8.42 -3.90 11.54
C ILE A 112 -8.03 -2.52 12.05
N LYS A 113 -9.01 -1.66 12.31
CA LYS A 113 -8.81 -0.38 12.99
C LYS A 113 -9.12 -0.54 14.47
N VAL A 114 -8.12 -0.36 15.34
CA VAL A 114 -8.34 -0.39 16.80
C VAL A 114 -8.72 1.00 17.29
N ASN A 115 -9.63 1.05 18.26
CA ASN A 115 -10.09 2.27 18.89
C ASN A 115 -8.93 3.00 19.59
N ALA A 116 -8.77 4.29 19.30
CA ALA A 116 -7.65 5.08 19.81
C ALA A 116 -7.69 5.26 21.35
N ASP A 117 -8.87 5.44 21.95
CA ASP A 117 -9.00 5.56 23.40
C ASP A 117 -8.64 4.25 24.09
N TYR A 118 -8.98 3.11 23.47
CA TYR A 118 -8.58 1.80 23.96
C TYR A 118 -7.07 1.59 23.87
N MET A 119 -6.43 1.97 22.76
CA MET A 119 -4.97 1.93 22.64
C MET A 119 -4.29 2.83 23.67
N GLN A 120 -4.82 4.04 23.91
CA GLN A 120 -4.31 4.93 24.94
C GLN A 120 -4.41 4.30 26.33
N LYS A 121 -5.54 3.63 26.63
CA LYS A 121 -5.72 2.88 27.87
C LYS A 121 -4.70 1.75 28.00
N LEU A 122 -4.50 0.93 26.96
CA LEU A 122 -3.54 -0.18 26.98
C LEU A 122 -2.12 0.32 27.27
N LEU A 123 -1.67 1.38 26.60
CA LEU A 123 -0.36 1.97 26.88
C LEU A 123 -0.26 2.47 28.33
N THR A 124 -1.31 3.12 28.82
CA THR A 124 -1.35 3.64 30.21
C THR A 124 -1.27 2.50 31.23
N ASP A 125 -2.02 1.43 31.01
CA ASP A 125 -2.04 0.25 31.87
C ASP A 125 -0.66 -0.44 31.82
N GLU A 126 -0.05 -0.57 30.64
CA GLU A 126 1.30 -1.13 30.50
C GLU A 126 2.35 -0.35 31.27
N LEU A 127 2.32 0.99 31.20
CA LEU A 127 3.26 1.85 31.92
C LEU A 127 3.07 1.82 33.44
N LYS A 128 1.85 1.55 33.94
CA LYS A 128 1.53 1.56 35.37
C LYS A 128 1.65 0.19 36.02
N GLU A 129 1.17 -0.83 35.34
CA GLU A 129 0.91 -2.17 35.86
C GLU A 129 1.76 -3.25 35.16
N GLY A 130 2.40 -2.90 34.04
CA GLY A 130 3.21 -3.80 33.22
C GLY A 130 2.42 -4.42 32.06
N ILE A 131 3.07 -5.24 31.25
CA ILE A 131 2.43 -5.89 30.11
C ILE A 131 1.36 -6.87 30.60
N HIS A 132 0.13 -6.71 30.10
CA HIS A 132 -0.99 -7.60 30.33
C HIS A 132 -1.41 -8.27 29.02
N GLU A 133 -1.87 -9.51 29.13
CA GLU A 133 -2.47 -10.22 28.00
C GLU A 133 -3.79 -9.53 27.62
N VAL A 134 -3.95 -9.27 26.32
CA VAL A 134 -5.17 -8.72 25.75
C VAL A 134 -5.98 -9.89 25.19
N SER A 135 -7.23 -10.02 25.63
CA SER A 135 -8.10 -11.09 25.15
C SER A 135 -8.65 -10.78 23.75
N ASP A 136 -8.92 -11.83 22.96
CA ASP A 136 -9.54 -11.68 21.64
C ASP A 136 -10.89 -10.93 21.72
N GLU A 137 -11.69 -11.19 22.76
CA GLU A 137 -12.96 -10.48 23.00
C GLU A 137 -12.75 -8.98 23.20
N ASP A 138 -11.69 -8.58 23.92
CA ASP A 138 -11.36 -7.17 24.09
C ASP A 138 -10.92 -6.52 22.78
N VAL A 139 -10.13 -7.22 21.96
CA VAL A 139 -9.72 -6.73 20.64
C VAL A 139 -10.93 -6.55 19.72
N GLU A 140 -11.81 -7.56 19.64
CA GLU A 140 -13.01 -7.52 18.82
C GLU A 140 -13.93 -6.36 19.23
N LYS A 141 -14.14 -6.17 20.53
CA LYS A 141 -15.00 -5.09 21.05
C LYS A 141 -14.45 -3.70 20.78
N ASN A 142 -13.12 -3.56 20.75
CA ASN A 142 -12.44 -2.28 20.59
C ASN A 142 -11.86 -2.09 19.19
N SER A 143 -12.35 -2.83 18.20
CA SER A 143 -11.92 -2.69 16.82
C SER A 143 -13.08 -2.47 15.85
N THR A 144 -12.74 -2.03 14.65
CA THR A 144 -13.65 -1.90 13.52
C THR A 144 -12.95 -2.48 12.30
N ILE A 145 -13.66 -3.33 11.58
CA ILE A 145 -13.17 -3.91 10.33
C ILE A 145 -13.40 -2.91 9.20
N VAL A 146 -12.33 -2.58 8.48
CA VAL A 146 -12.37 -1.81 7.24
C VAL A 146 -12.19 -2.80 6.09
N PRO A 147 -13.26 -3.12 5.34
CA PRO A 147 -13.19 -4.10 4.26
C PRO A 147 -12.37 -3.57 3.08
N MET A 148 -11.72 -4.50 2.38
CA MET A 148 -10.87 -4.23 1.23
C MET A 148 -11.27 -5.14 0.07
N ASP A 149 -11.32 -4.61 -1.14
CA ASP A 149 -11.69 -5.41 -2.32
C ASP A 149 -10.53 -6.31 -2.82
N THR A 150 -9.34 -6.14 -2.26
CA THR A 150 -8.13 -6.88 -2.67
C THR A 150 -7.24 -7.07 -1.46
N ALA A 151 -6.72 -8.28 -1.30
CA ALA A 151 -5.91 -8.66 -0.17
C ALA A 151 -4.55 -7.94 -0.16
N ALA A 152 -4.02 -7.69 1.03
CA ALA A 152 -2.63 -7.29 1.17
C ALA A 152 -1.69 -8.44 0.80
N LYS A 153 -0.59 -8.13 0.12
CA LYS A 153 0.34 -9.15 -0.36
C LYS A 153 1.78 -8.65 -0.39
N ILE A 154 2.72 -9.57 -0.35
CA ILE A 154 4.14 -9.24 -0.51
C ILE A 154 4.52 -9.30 -1.99
N VAL A 155 5.07 -8.20 -2.51
CA VAL A 155 5.69 -8.13 -3.85
C VAL A 155 7.08 -7.58 -3.66
N ASP A 156 8.09 -8.31 -4.14
CA ASP A 156 9.51 -7.92 -4.07
C ASP A 156 9.96 -7.45 -2.67
N GLY A 157 9.45 -8.11 -1.61
CA GLY A 157 9.80 -7.79 -0.22
C GLY A 157 9.12 -6.52 0.33
N ARG A 158 8.07 -6.03 -0.34
CA ARG A 158 7.21 -4.94 0.16
C ARG A 158 5.78 -5.42 0.32
N THR A 159 5.16 -5.04 1.44
CA THR A 159 3.72 -5.23 1.64
C THR A 159 2.96 -4.23 0.79
N MET A 160 2.25 -4.76 -0.20
CA MET A 160 1.41 -4.04 -1.14
C MET A 160 -0.03 -4.05 -0.64
N VAL A 161 -0.65 -2.87 -0.61
CA VAL A 161 -2.02 -2.66 -0.12
C VAL A 161 -2.75 -1.70 -1.06
N PRO A 162 -4.07 -1.86 -1.29
CA PRO A 162 -4.86 -0.85 -1.98
C PRO A 162 -4.68 0.52 -1.31
N ILE A 163 -4.18 1.50 -2.07
CA ILE A 163 -3.80 2.82 -1.53
C ILE A 163 -4.93 3.49 -0.74
N ARG A 164 -6.16 3.40 -1.25
CA ARG A 164 -7.35 4.02 -0.67
C ARG A 164 -7.63 3.56 0.75
N VAL A 165 -7.41 2.28 1.03
CA VAL A 165 -7.72 1.64 2.32
C VAL A 165 -6.95 2.30 3.46
N ILE A 166 -5.69 2.65 3.24
CA ILE A 166 -4.84 3.28 4.27
C ILE A 166 -4.93 4.80 4.20
N ALA A 167 -4.84 5.39 3.00
CA ALA A 167 -4.79 6.85 2.84
C ALA A 167 -6.06 7.54 3.38
N GLU A 168 -7.25 6.98 3.13
CA GLU A 168 -8.50 7.55 3.63
C GLU A 168 -8.62 7.44 5.15
N GLN A 169 -8.10 6.36 5.75
CA GLN A 169 -8.09 6.20 7.20
C GLN A 169 -7.11 7.16 7.89
N LEU A 170 -6.08 7.60 7.18
CA LEU A 170 -5.16 8.65 7.58
C LEU A 170 -5.63 10.06 7.16
N GLY A 171 -6.88 10.19 6.71
CA GLY A 171 -7.54 11.48 6.48
C GLY A 171 -7.25 12.13 5.13
N VAL A 172 -6.69 11.40 4.17
CA VAL A 172 -6.38 11.91 2.83
C VAL A 172 -7.28 11.26 1.77
N LYS A 173 -7.77 12.08 0.83
CA LYS A 173 -8.55 11.59 -0.31
C LYS A 173 -7.64 11.05 -1.40
N VAL A 174 -8.11 10.02 -2.10
CA VAL A 174 -7.39 9.40 -3.22
C VAL A 174 -8.15 9.60 -4.52
N ASP A 175 -7.50 10.20 -5.49
CA ASP A 175 -7.99 10.39 -6.85
C ASP A 175 -7.14 9.57 -7.84
N TRP A 176 -7.75 9.09 -8.93
CA TRP A 176 -7.04 8.39 -10.00
C TRP A 176 -7.15 9.17 -11.31
N ASP A 177 -6.01 9.49 -11.90
CA ASP A 177 -5.90 10.05 -13.24
C ASP A 177 -5.43 8.95 -14.20
N ALA A 178 -6.35 8.49 -15.05
CA ALA A 178 -6.09 7.42 -16.01
C ALA A 178 -5.19 7.86 -17.18
N ASP A 179 -5.28 9.13 -17.59
CA ASP A 179 -4.53 9.67 -18.73
C ASP A 179 -3.04 9.80 -18.34
N ASN A 180 -2.78 10.20 -17.11
CA ASN A 180 -1.42 10.36 -16.57
C ASN A 180 -0.93 9.17 -15.74
N ARG A 181 -1.77 8.12 -15.56
CA ARG A 181 -1.53 6.96 -14.69
C ARG A 181 -0.99 7.35 -13.33
N THR A 182 -1.67 8.32 -12.74
CA THR A 182 -1.27 8.98 -11.50
C THR A 182 -2.30 8.74 -10.41
N VAL A 183 -1.81 8.45 -9.21
CA VAL A 183 -2.60 8.30 -7.99
C VAL A 183 -2.06 9.21 -6.90
#